data_AF-A0A0M9ZEP2-F1
#
_entry.id   AF-A0A0M9ZEP2-F1
#
_cell.length_a   1.000
_cell.length_b   1.000
_cell.length_c   1.000
_cell.angle_alpha   90.00
_cell.angle_beta   90.00
_cell.angle_gamma   90.00
#
_symmetry.space_group_name_H-M   'P 1'
#
loop_
_entity.id
_entity.type
_entity.pdbx_description
1 polymer ?
#
loop_
_entity_poly.entity_id
_entity_poly.type
_entity_poly.pdbx_seq_one_letter_code
_entity_poly.pdbx_strand_id
1 'polypeptide(L)'
;MAMGQIREGARLGAWAVAGVIGLAVLYVIGAFAFGGAAWITAPFRAEVDKRENTVGSGEFRQTTYEEFFDLCEAVQNAEGTIQALQEERKTASEARTTQIDQSITALKATRIESVNAYNSKAAQEHRAPFRDKDLPYRLDAGAERTTCTN
;
A
#
# COMPACT_ATOMS: atom_id res chain seq x y z
N MET A 1 13.11 -46.98 -64.96
CA MET A 1 13.90 -46.33 -63.89
C MET A 1 13.18 -45.09 -63.37
N ALA A 2 11.96 -45.23 -62.81
CA ALA A 2 11.18 -44.08 -62.30
C ALA A 2 10.68 -44.28 -60.85
N MET A 3 10.68 -45.51 -60.32
CA MET A 3 10.22 -45.79 -58.95
C MET A 3 11.29 -45.60 -57.86
N GLY A 4 12.59 -45.52 -58.21
CA GLY A 4 13.67 -45.31 -57.24
C GLY A 4 13.74 -43.88 -56.70
N GLN A 5 13.54 -42.88 -57.57
CA GLN A 5 13.68 -41.46 -57.22
C GLN A 5 12.53 -40.92 -56.34
N ILE A 6 11.31 -41.47 -56.46
CA ILE A 6 10.15 -41.03 -55.67
C ILE A 6 10.31 -41.41 -54.19
N ARG A 7 10.95 -42.56 -53.91
CA ARG A 7 11.13 -43.08 -52.55
C ARG A 7 12.24 -42.34 -51.78
N GLU A 8 13.25 -41.84 -52.48
CA GLU A 8 14.30 -40.99 -51.90
C GLU A 8 13.82 -39.57 -51.63
N GLY A 9 13.04 -38.97 -52.55
CA GLY A 9 12.43 -37.65 -52.34
C GLY A 9 11.43 -37.61 -51.18
N ALA A 10 10.60 -38.66 -51.03
CA ALA A 10 9.66 -38.78 -49.92
C ALA A 10 10.37 -38.95 -48.55
N ARG A 11 11.51 -39.65 -48.52
CA ARG A 11 12.32 -39.80 -47.31
C ARG A 11 12.99 -38.48 -46.93
N LEU A 12 13.58 -37.77 -47.88
CA LEU A 12 14.19 -36.46 -47.63
C LEU A 12 13.15 -35.41 -47.18
N GLY A 13 11.94 -35.44 -47.76
CA GLY A 13 10.81 -34.61 -47.32
C GLY A 13 10.35 -34.94 -45.89
N ALA A 14 10.27 -36.23 -45.53
CA ALA A 14 9.93 -36.64 -44.17
C ALA A 14 10.99 -36.21 -43.14
N TRP A 15 12.28 -36.28 -43.48
CA TRP A 15 13.37 -35.79 -42.62
C TRP A 15 13.35 -34.28 -42.46
N ALA A 16 13.03 -33.53 -43.52
CA ALA A 16 12.88 -32.08 -43.44
C ALA A 16 11.70 -31.69 -42.53
N VAL A 17 10.54 -32.33 -42.68
CA VAL A 17 9.36 -32.09 -41.83
C VAL A 17 9.66 -32.46 -40.37
N ALA A 18 10.29 -33.61 -40.12
CA ALA A 18 10.69 -34.02 -38.78
C ALA A 18 11.68 -33.03 -38.14
N GLY A 19 12.64 -32.50 -38.93
CA GLY A 19 13.58 -31.48 -38.49
C GLY A 19 12.89 -30.18 -38.07
N VAL A 20 11.93 -29.69 -38.89
CA VAL A 20 11.16 -28.48 -38.58
C VAL A 20 10.32 -28.66 -37.32
N ILE A 21 9.65 -29.80 -37.17
CA ILE A 21 8.86 -30.12 -35.96
C ILE A 21 9.77 -30.19 -34.74
N GLY A 22 10.93 -30.85 -34.84
CA GLY A 22 11.90 -30.93 -33.74
C GLY A 22 12.40 -29.55 -33.31
N LEU A 23 12.68 -28.67 -34.27
CA LEU A 23 13.16 -27.31 -33.99
C LEU A 23 12.06 -26.43 -33.35
N ALA A 24 10.80 -26.59 -33.78
CA ALA A 24 9.66 -25.92 -33.17
C ALA A 24 9.44 -26.37 -31.72
N VAL A 25 9.57 -27.67 -31.44
CA VAL A 25 9.47 -28.21 -30.07
C VAL A 25 10.60 -27.67 -29.18
N LEU A 26 11.84 -27.66 -29.68
CA LEU A 26 12.98 -27.10 -28.95
C LEU A 26 12.82 -25.60 -28.68
N TYR A 27 12.25 -24.85 -29.62
CA TYR A 27 11.95 -23.44 -29.44
C TYR A 27 10.91 -23.22 -28.32
N VAL A 28 9.83 -24.01 -28.29
CA VAL A 28 8.82 -23.94 -27.22
C VAL A 28 9.44 -24.29 -25.86
N ILE A 29 10.24 -25.35 -25.78
CA ILE A 29 10.94 -25.73 -24.55
C ILE A 29 11.89 -24.62 -24.10
N GLY A 30 12.68 -24.05 -25.01
CA GLY A 30 13.57 -22.93 -24.71
C GLY A 30 12.83 -21.69 -24.24
N ALA A 31 11.70 -21.36 -24.87
CA ALA A 31 10.85 -20.26 -24.44
C ALA A 31 10.34 -20.48 -23.01
N PHE A 32 9.85 -21.66 -22.67
CA PHE A 32 9.38 -21.95 -21.30
C PHE A 32 10.50 -22.01 -20.26
N ALA A 33 11.67 -22.55 -20.61
CA ALA A 33 12.80 -22.70 -19.71
C ALA A 33 13.52 -21.37 -19.40
N PHE A 34 13.58 -20.43 -20.36
CA PHE A 34 14.41 -19.23 -20.24
C PHE A 34 13.63 -17.89 -20.13
N GLY A 35 12.28 -17.85 -20.25
CA GLY A 35 11.57 -16.57 -20.03
C GLY A 35 10.03 -16.56 -20.11
N GLY A 36 9.39 -17.55 -20.71
CA GLY A 36 7.95 -17.56 -20.98
C GLY A 36 7.07 -17.81 -19.75
N ALA A 37 7.53 -18.67 -18.83
CA ALA A 37 6.81 -18.91 -17.58
C ALA A 37 6.80 -17.66 -16.69
N ALA A 38 7.88 -16.86 -16.73
CA ALA A 38 7.98 -15.62 -15.96
C ALA A 38 6.98 -14.56 -16.45
N TRP A 39 6.77 -14.40 -17.77
CA TRP A 39 5.83 -13.40 -18.28
C TRP A 39 4.36 -13.72 -18.00
N ILE A 40 3.99 -15.01 -18.03
CA ILE A 40 2.62 -15.47 -17.74
C ILE A 40 2.32 -15.46 -16.23
N THR A 41 3.33 -15.73 -15.38
CA THR A 41 3.18 -15.73 -13.91
C THR A 41 3.56 -14.40 -13.25
N ALA A 42 4.17 -13.47 -13.99
CA ALA A 42 4.51 -12.13 -13.52
C ALA A 42 3.34 -11.37 -12.89
N PRO A 43 2.12 -11.32 -13.47
CA PRO A 43 1.02 -10.58 -12.85
C PRO A 43 0.64 -11.20 -11.49
N PHE A 44 0.56 -12.53 -11.40
CA PHE A 44 0.23 -13.22 -10.15
C PHE A 44 1.33 -13.12 -9.10
N ARG A 45 2.61 -13.29 -9.48
CA ARG A 45 3.74 -13.12 -8.56
C ARG A 45 3.88 -11.68 -8.09
N ALA A 46 3.69 -10.69 -8.96
CA ALA A 46 3.74 -9.28 -8.56
C ALA A 46 2.60 -8.93 -7.59
N GLU A 47 1.43 -9.53 -7.73
CA GLU A 47 0.28 -9.30 -6.85
C GLU A 47 0.44 -10.01 -5.49
N VAL A 48 1.05 -11.21 -5.50
CA VAL A 48 1.47 -11.93 -4.29
C VAL A 48 2.60 -11.19 -3.58
N ASP A 49 3.68 -10.81 -4.27
CA ASP A 49 4.79 -10.04 -3.70
C ASP A 49 4.32 -8.70 -3.15
N LYS A 50 3.36 -8.03 -3.82
CA LYS A 50 2.74 -6.81 -3.29
C LYS A 50 1.99 -7.10 -1.99
N ARG A 51 1.16 -8.14 -1.93
CA ARG A 51 0.43 -8.50 -0.69
C ARG A 51 1.36 -8.95 0.43
N GLU A 52 2.41 -9.71 0.10
CA GLU A 52 3.37 -10.22 1.08
C GLU A 52 4.23 -9.08 1.65
N ASN A 53 4.65 -8.13 0.81
CA ASN A 53 5.37 -6.93 1.25
C ASN A 53 4.49 -5.88 1.95
N THR A 54 3.18 -5.83 1.69
CA THR A 54 2.26 -4.81 2.25
C THR A 54 1.30 -5.30 3.32
N VAL A 55 1.16 -6.59 3.57
CA VAL A 55 0.24 -7.12 4.60
C VAL A 55 0.92 -8.15 5.49
N GLY A 56 1.89 -8.91 4.94
CA GLY A 56 2.62 -9.96 5.64
C GLY A 56 3.95 -9.52 6.26
N SER A 57 4.59 -8.45 5.76
CA SER A 57 5.92 -8.03 6.21
C SER A 57 5.85 -7.33 7.57
N GLY A 58 6.71 -7.74 8.51
CA GLY A 58 6.79 -7.12 9.85
C GLY A 58 7.12 -5.63 9.79
N GLU A 59 7.88 -5.21 8.78
CA GLU A 59 8.22 -3.80 8.49
C GLU A 59 6.98 -2.98 8.12
N PHE A 60 6.10 -3.49 7.25
CA PHE A 60 4.82 -2.82 6.96
C PHE A 60 3.95 -2.70 8.22
N ARG A 61 3.96 -3.73 9.08
CA ARG A 61 3.21 -3.69 10.33
C ARG A 61 3.71 -2.59 11.25
N GLN A 62 5.03 -2.54 11.45
CA GLN A 62 5.67 -1.56 12.31
C GLN A 62 5.46 -0.14 11.80
N THR A 63 5.77 0.12 10.52
CA THR A 63 5.58 1.44 9.91
C THR A 63 4.13 1.91 9.95
N THR A 64 3.16 1.00 9.76
CA THR A 64 1.74 1.35 9.87
C THR A 64 1.33 1.68 11.31
N TYR A 65 1.85 0.96 12.31
CA TYR A 65 1.60 1.30 13.72
C TYR A 65 2.21 2.64 14.11
N GLU A 66 3.46 2.89 13.74
CA GLU A 66 4.15 4.16 13.97
C GLU A 66 3.36 5.30 13.32
N GLU A 67 2.89 5.13 12.09
CA GLU A 67 2.11 6.15 11.38
C GLU A 67 0.76 6.47 12.06
N PHE A 68 0.03 5.47 12.55
CA PHE A 68 -1.22 5.71 13.29
C PHE A 68 -0.97 6.34 14.66
N PHE A 69 0.13 5.96 15.32
CA PHE A 69 0.56 6.55 16.58
C PHE A 69 0.93 8.03 16.42
N ASP A 70 1.72 8.37 15.40
CA ASP A 70 2.12 9.75 15.09
C ASP A 70 0.91 10.64 14.81
N LEU A 71 -0.07 10.13 14.05
CA LEU A 71 -1.32 10.86 13.76
C LEU A 71 -2.15 11.09 15.02
N CYS A 72 -2.18 10.10 15.92
CA CYS A 72 -2.82 10.20 17.21
C CYS A 72 -2.14 11.24 18.12
N GLU A 73 -0.80 11.18 18.22
CA GLU A 73 0.00 12.11 19.00
C GLU A 73 -0.17 13.55 18.48
N ALA A 74 -0.20 13.75 17.15
CA ALA A 74 -0.44 15.05 16.55
C ALA A 74 -1.79 15.65 16.95
N VAL A 75 -2.85 14.83 17.01
CA VAL A 75 -4.18 15.27 17.48
C VAL A 75 -4.12 15.68 18.96
N GLN A 76 -3.51 14.86 19.82
CA GLN A 76 -3.42 15.13 21.25
C GLN A 76 -2.54 16.35 21.56
N ASN A 77 -1.44 16.54 20.83
CA ASN A 77 -0.58 17.72 20.96
C ASN A 77 -1.31 19.00 20.55
N ALA A 78 -2.11 18.95 19.46
CA ALA A 78 -2.96 20.07 19.09
C ALA A 78 -4.01 20.38 20.18
N GLU A 79 -4.67 19.35 20.74
CA GLU A 79 -5.64 19.50 21.84
C GLU A 79 -5.01 20.10 23.11
N GLY A 80 -3.84 19.59 23.52
CA GLY A 80 -3.11 20.11 24.68
C GLY A 80 -2.71 21.57 24.49
N THR A 81 -2.27 21.94 23.29
CA THR A 81 -1.90 23.33 22.97
C THR A 81 -3.13 24.24 22.96
N ILE A 82 -4.27 23.77 22.41
CA ILE A 82 -5.55 24.48 22.48
C ILE A 82 -5.95 24.73 23.94
N GLN A 83 -5.84 23.72 24.81
CA GLN A 83 -6.21 23.83 26.21
C GLN A 83 -5.29 24.83 26.95
N ALA A 84 -3.98 24.79 26.70
CA ALA A 84 -3.02 25.74 27.27
C ALA A 84 -3.32 27.18 26.83
N LEU A 85 -3.60 27.40 25.54
CA LEU A 85 -3.96 28.70 24.99
C LEU A 85 -5.30 29.20 25.53
N GLN A 86 -6.28 28.31 25.72
CA GLN A 86 -7.55 28.66 26.36
C GLN A 86 -7.38 29.09 27.82
N GLU A 87 -6.44 28.49 28.56
CA GLU A 87 -6.11 28.92 29.91
C GLU A 87 -5.43 30.29 29.91
N GLU A 88 -4.43 30.50 29.03
CA GLU A 88 -3.76 31.80 28.87
C GLU A 88 -4.77 32.91 28.54
N ARG A 89 -5.75 32.61 27.68
CA ARG A 89 -6.81 33.53 27.26
C ARG A 89 -7.59 34.13 28.44
N LYS A 90 -7.79 33.38 29.53
CA LYS A 90 -8.57 33.83 30.69
C LYS A 90 -7.93 35.01 31.42
N THR A 91 -6.61 35.14 31.33
CA THR A 91 -5.83 36.18 32.02
C THR A 91 -5.10 37.13 31.06
N ALA A 92 -5.25 36.91 29.75
CA ALA A 92 -4.58 37.67 28.72
C ALA A 92 -5.17 39.07 28.53
N SER A 93 -4.35 40.00 28.02
CA SER A 93 -4.84 41.29 27.54
C SER A 93 -5.71 41.12 26.27
N GLU A 94 -6.51 42.13 25.95
CA GLU A 94 -7.41 42.10 24.78
C GLU A 94 -6.64 41.89 23.46
N ALA A 95 -5.50 42.58 23.29
CA ALA A 95 -4.63 42.41 22.12
C ALA A 95 -4.04 40.98 22.03
N ARG A 96 -3.69 40.38 23.18
CA ARG A 96 -3.17 39.01 23.23
C ARG A 96 -4.26 37.98 23.00
N THR A 97 -5.49 38.25 23.44
CA THR A 97 -6.67 37.40 23.23
C THR A 97 -6.94 37.16 21.74
N THR A 98 -6.85 38.20 20.91
CA THR A 98 -7.03 38.06 19.45
C THR A 98 -5.98 37.15 18.81
N GLN A 99 -4.72 37.25 19.24
CA GLN A 99 -3.63 36.37 18.76
C GLN A 99 -3.85 34.92 19.21
N ILE A 100 -4.30 34.74 20.45
CA ILE A 100 -4.64 33.43 21.00
C ILE A 100 -5.81 32.82 20.21
N ASP A 101 -6.85 33.57 19.88
CA ASP A 101 -8.01 33.09 19.13
C ASP A 101 -7.64 32.66 17.70
N GLN A 102 -6.75 33.40 17.04
CA GLN A 102 -6.18 32.99 15.75
C GLN A 102 -5.39 31.69 15.86
N SER A 103 -4.56 31.57 16.90
CA SER A 103 -3.75 30.37 17.16
C SER A 103 -4.62 29.14 17.46
N ILE A 104 -5.65 29.30 18.28
CA ILE A 104 -6.65 28.26 18.57
C ILE A 104 -7.38 27.83 17.29
N THR A 105 -7.73 28.77 16.43
CA THR A 105 -8.41 28.46 15.16
C THR A 105 -7.52 27.64 14.23
N ALA A 106 -6.24 28.00 14.12
CA ALA A 106 -5.27 27.23 13.34
C ALA A 106 -5.09 25.81 13.90
N LEU A 107 -4.93 25.67 15.22
CA LEU A 107 -4.78 24.37 15.87
C LEU A 107 -6.03 23.49 15.74
N LYS A 108 -7.23 24.08 15.76
CA LYS A 108 -8.48 23.35 15.47
C LYS A 108 -8.50 22.81 14.04
N ALA A 109 -8.03 23.59 13.07
CA ALA A 109 -7.92 23.12 11.68
C ALA A 109 -6.91 21.97 11.56
N THR A 110 -5.73 22.09 12.19
CA THR A 110 -4.74 21.01 12.25
C THR A 110 -5.30 19.75 12.90
N ARG A 111 -6.04 19.88 14.00
CA ARG A 111 -6.72 18.75 14.65
C ARG A 111 -7.65 18.02 13.68
N ILE A 112 -8.50 18.75 12.96
CA ILE A 112 -9.43 18.19 11.97
C ILE A 112 -8.67 17.49 10.84
N GLU A 113 -7.58 18.09 10.35
CA GLU A 113 -6.74 17.49 9.32
C GLU A 113 -6.13 16.16 9.76
N SER A 114 -5.53 16.10 10.95
CA SER A 114 -4.95 14.88 11.51
C SER A 114 -6.01 13.80 11.74
N VAL A 115 -7.20 14.16 12.23
CA VAL A 115 -8.35 13.25 12.37
C VAL A 115 -8.79 12.69 11.02
N ASN A 116 -8.89 13.53 9.99
CA ASN A 116 -9.27 13.11 8.65
C ASN A 116 -8.21 12.21 8.01
N ALA A 117 -6.93 12.53 8.20
CA ALA A 117 -5.81 11.72 7.73
C ALA A 117 -5.83 10.32 8.39
N TYR A 118 -6.03 10.28 9.70
CA TYR A 118 -6.22 9.03 10.44
C TYR A 118 -7.39 8.23 9.86
N ASN A 119 -8.57 8.84 9.76
CA ASN A 119 -9.80 8.17 9.29
C ASN A 119 -9.68 7.69 7.83
N SER A 120 -9.02 8.46 6.98
CA SER A 120 -8.74 8.09 5.58
C SER A 120 -7.82 6.86 5.49
N LYS A 121 -6.75 6.82 6.31
CA LYS A 121 -5.83 5.67 6.37
C LYS A 121 -6.49 4.46 7.01
N ALA A 122 -7.30 4.65 8.05
CA ALA A 122 -8.05 3.60 8.72
C ALA A 122 -9.12 2.96 7.81
N ALA A 123 -9.63 3.68 6.82
CA ALA A 123 -10.58 3.17 5.83
C ALA A 123 -9.94 2.25 4.78
N GLN A 124 -8.61 2.17 4.70
CA GLN A 124 -7.91 1.35 3.71
C GLN A 124 -7.97 -0.13 4.11
N GLU A 125 -8.49 -0.99 3.22
CA GLU A 125 -8.75 -2.41 3.50
C GLU A 125 -7.49 -3.19 3.92
N HIS A 126 -6.34 -2.92 3.29
CA HIS A 126 -5.08 -3.59 3.62
C HIS A 126 -4.50 -3.16 4.98
N ARG A 127 -4.99 -2.07 5.57
CA ARG A 127 -4.61 -1.59 6.91
C ARG A 127 -5.58 -2.06 8.00
N ALA A 128 -6.61 -2.81 7.61
CA ALA A 128 -7.61 -3.39 8.50
C ALA A 128 -7.04 -4.16 9.71
N PRO A 129 -5.94 -4.95 9.58
CA PRO A 129 -5.38 -5.70 10.70
C PRO A 129 -4.64 -4.84 11.75
N PHE A 130 -4.29 -3.59 11.42
CA PHE A 130 -3.63 -2.65 12.34
C PHE A 130 -4.62 -1.84 13.17
N ARG A 131 -5.92 -2.02 12.91
CA ARG A 131 -7.03 -1.44 13.67
C ARG A 131 -7.23 -2.09 15.05
N ASP A 132 -6.57 -3.22 15.31
CA ASP A 132 -6.96 -4.18 16.37
C ASP A 132 -6.01 -4.21 17.58
N LYS A 133 -4.85 -3.53 17.50
CA LYS A 133 -3.96 -3.33 18.66
C LYS A 133 -4.11 -1.90 19.16
N ASP A 134 -4.96 -1.73 20.17
CA ASP A 134 -5.04 -0.56 21.05
C ASP A 134 -5.43 0.78 20.41
N LEU A 135 -5.66 0.88 19.10
CA LEU A 135 -5.99 2.13 18.41
C LEU A 135 -7.49 2.22 18.03
N PRO A 136 -8.13 3.40 18.14
CA PRO A 136 -9.55 3.58 17.83
C PRO A 136 -9.88 3.41 16.34
N TYR A 137 -11.03 2.80 16.02
CA TYR A 137 -11.46 2.56 14.63
C TYR A 137 -11.64 3.84 13.81
N ARG A 138 -12.09 4.92 14.46
CA ARG A 138 -12.22 6.27 13.90
C ARG A 138 -11.97 7.29 15.00
N LEU A 139 -11.36 8.40 14.63
CA LEU A 139 -11.30 9.58 15.48
C LEU A 139 -12.51 10.48 15.18
N ASP A 140 -13.13 11.00 16.23
CA ASP A 140 -14.24 11.94 16.10
C ASP A 140 -13.70 13.38 15.99
N ALA A 141 -13.94 13.99 14.83
CA ALA A 141 -13.59 15.39 14.58
C ALA A 141 -14.38 16.37 15.47
N GLY A 142 -15.54 15.95 15.97
CA GLY A 142 -16.38 16.74 16.88
C GLY A 142 -16.09 16.54 18.36
N ALA A 143 -15.31 15.53 18.75
CA ALA A 143 -14.99 15.30 20.16
C ALA A 143 -14.08 16.41 20.72
N GLU A 144 -14.26 16.76 22.00
CA GLU A 144 -13.38 17.72 22.68
C GLU A 144 -11.99 17.16 22.97
N ARG A 145 -11.89 15.83 23.17
CA ARG A 145 -10.63 15.13 23.37
C ARG A 145 -10.61 13.81 22.62
N THR A 146 -9.43 13.46 22.16
CA THR A 146 -9.19 12.22 21.42
C THR A 146 -8.44 11.22 22.28
N THR A 147 -9.04 10.05 22.47
CA THR A 147 -8.42 8.93 23.17
C THR A 147 -7.76 8.02 22.14
N CYS A 148 -6.44 8.03 22.12
CA CYS A 148 -5.63 7.31 21.14
C CYS A 148 -5.24 5.90 21.58
N THR A 149 -5.58 5.51 22.82
CA THR A 149 -5.40 4.14 23.32
C THR A 149 -6.54 3.78 24.26
N ASN A 150 -7.04 2.55 24.19
CA ASN A 150 -8.00 2.01 25.18
C ASN A 150 -7.28 1.49 26.43
#